data_AF-A0A7J3II05-F1
#
_entry.id   AF-A0A7J3II05-F1
#
_cell.length_a   1.000
_cell.length_b   1.000
_cell.length_c   1.000
_cell.angle_alpha   90.00
_cell.angle_beta   90.00
_cell.angle_gamma   90.00
#
_symmetry.space_group_name_H-M   'P 1'
#
loop_
_entity.id
_entity.type
_entity.pdbx_description
1 polymer ?
#
loop_
_entity_poly.entity_id
_entity_poly.type
_entity_poly.pdbx_seq_one_letter_code
_entity_poly.pdbx_strand_id
1 'polypeptide(L)'
;MKRSAAFVVTAVAFLLCLNLAYAEVQVGVKMGDWIKYELAVSGTTPPSNLPQWVKAECTSVAGTNVTFRMTMHMSDGAEHVETWTIDVATGSGNAFFQIVIPANSKTGDTIQLVTNGSVTITEEVTGTYAGASRTYVYASLAGESEQYTYRWDKQTGILLEISVTQGSASIAYRANNTNIWQPPSNPLSNMPSLSIEMLSLITSTMAAIAIVSSAVIYTQHKRS
;
A
#
# COMPACT_ATOMS: atom_id res chain seq x y z
N MET A 1 41.24 -24.78 -33.81
CA MET A 1 39.93 -24.08 -33.90
C MET A 1 38.97 -24.29 -32.72
N LYS A 2 39.27 -25.12 -31.69
CA LYS A 2 38.33 -25.36 -30.56
C LYS A 2 38.47 -24.43 -29.34
N ARG A 3 39.48 -23.54 -29.31
CA ARG A 3 39.77 -22.65 -28.17
C ARG A 3 39.02 -21.31 -28.20
N SER A 4 38.52 -20.86 -29.37
CA SER A 4 37.78 -19.58 -29.49
C SER A 4 36.33 -19.66 -29.03
N ALA A 5 35.65 -20.81 -29.18
CA ALA A 5 34.24 -20.93 -28.81
C ALA A 5 34.02 -20.89 -27.29
N ALA A 6 34.92 -21.50 -26.50
CA ALA A 6 34.82 -21.49 -25.04
C ALA A 6 35.01 -20.07 -24.44
N PHE A 7 35.86 -19.24 -25.04
CA PHE A 7 36.12 -17.89 -24.55
C PHE A 7 34.94 -16.93 -24.80
N VAL A 8 34.23 -17.11 -25.92
CA VAL A 8 33.03 -16.31 -26.26
C VAL A 8 31.84 -16.69 -25.36
N VAL A 9 31.66 -17.98 -25.05
CA VAL A 9 30.58 -18.45 -24.16
C VAL A 9 30.77 -17.93 -22.73
N THR A 10 31.99 -17.94 -22.19
CA THR A 10 32.27 -17.41 -20.84
C THR A 10 32.09 -15.89 -20.76
N ALA A 11 32.47 -15.15 -21.81
CA ALA A 11 32.28 -13.70 -21.86
C ALA A 11 30.80 -13.30 -21.94
N VAL A 12 29.96 -14.06 -22.66
CA VAL A 12 28.51 -13.84 -22.73
C VAL A 12 27.82 -14.20 -21.41
N ALA A 13 28.24 -15.26 -20.71
CA ALA A 13 27.73 -15.61 -19.39
C ALA A 13 28.10 -14.55 -18.33
N PHE A 14 29.29 -13.95 -18.40
CA PHE A 14 29.70 -12.87 -17.49
C PHE A 14 28.94 -11.56 -17.77
N LEU A 15 28.60 -11.26 -19.04
CA LEU A 15 27.74 -10.13 -19.41
C LEU A 15 26.28 -10.34 -18.98
N LEU A 16 25.77 -11.58 -18.97
CA LEU A 16 24.43 -11.92 -18.50
C LEU A 16 24.28 -11.83 -16.96
N CYS A 17 25.36 -12.06 -16.21
CA CYS A 17 25.37 -11.96 -14.75
C CYS A 17 25.43 -10.52 -14.21
N LEU A 18 25.69 -9.52 -15.05
CA LEU A 18 25.84 -8.11 -14.62
C LEU A 18 24.53 -7.30 -14.63
N ASN A 19 23.41 -7.89 -15.04
CA ASN A 19 22.09 -7.30 -14.78
C ASN A 19 21.64 -7.57 -13.33
N LEU A 20 22.45 -7.16 -12.35
CA LEU A 20 21.89 -6.78 -11.05
C LEU A 20 21.08 -5.51 -11.31
N ALA A 21 19.82 -5.67 -11.67
CA ALA A 21 18.88 -4.58 -11.75
C ALA A 21 18.77 -3.96 -10.35
N TYR A 22 19.57 -2.94 -10.10
CA TYR A 22 19.39 -2.08 -8.95
C TYR A 22 18.11 -1.31 -9.20
N ALA A 23 17.00 -1.82 -8.64
CA ALA A 23 15.73 -1.12 -8.70
C ALA A 23 15.91 0.18 -7.90
N GLU A 24 15.91 1.31 -8.61
CA GLU A 24 15.95 2.62 -7.98
C GLU A 24 14.76 2.76 -7.02
N VAL A 25 15.03 3.19 -5.78
CA VAL A 25 13.98 3.39 -4.77
C VAL A 25 13.03 4.48 -5.27
N GLN A 26 11.75 4.12 -5.38
CA GLN A 26 10.72 5.03 -5.86
C GLN A 26 10.08 5.78 -4.69
N VAL A 27 10.04 7.10 -4.75
CA VAL A 27 9.25 7.94 -3.84
C VAL A 27 7.91 8.25 -4.50
N GLY A 28 6.80 7.84 -3.88
CA GLY A 28 5.47 7.96 -4.48
C GLY A 28 4.70 9.24 -4.10
N VAL A 29 5.21 10.02 -3.15
CA VAL A 29 4.66 11.33 -2.76
C VAL A 29 5.40 12.47 -3.43
N LYS A 30 4.76 13.62 -3.57
CA LYS A 30 5.34 14.84 -4.14
C LYS A 30 5.12 16.04 -3.22
N MET A 31 5.90 17.10 -3.43
CA MET A 31 5.71 18.37 -2.74
C MET A 31 4.26 18.87 -2.89
N GLY A 32 3.65 19.29 -1.78
CA GLY A 32 2.26 19.73 -1.70
C GLY A 32 1.25 18.61 -1.44
N ASP A 33 1.66 17.35 -1.52
CA ASP A 33 0.83 16.24 -1.05
C ASP A 33 0.63 16.33 0.46
N TRP A 34 -0.58 16.03 0.93
CA TRP A 34 -0.89 15.95 2.34
C TRP A 34 -1.90 14.85 2.63
N ILE A 35 -1.83 14.34 3.85
CA ILE A 35 -2.75 13.34 4.38
C ILE A 35 -3.05 13.65 5.84
N LYS A 36 -4.31 13.50 6.24
CA LYS A 36 -4.79 13.72 7.60
C LYS A 36 -5.23 12.39 8.19
N TYR A 37 -4.82 12.16 9.44
CA TYR A 37 -5.15 11.00 10.25
C TYR A 37 -5.98 11.41 11.45
N GLU A 38 -6.97 10.61 11.79
CA GLU A 38 -7.75 10.77 13.01
C GLU A 38 -7.43 9.68 14.02
N LEU A 39 -7.45 10.07 15.29
CA LEU A 39 -7.29 9.18 16.42
C LEU A 39 -8.53 8.30 16.58
N ALA A 40 -8.31 6.99 16.68
CA ALA A 40 -9.28 6.01 17.13
C ALA A 40 -8.72 5.29 18.36
N VAL A 41 -9.53 5.19 19.42
CA VAL A 41 -9.16 4.50 20.67
C VAL A 41 -10.20 3.44 20.98
N SER A 42 -9.76 2.28 21.45
CA SER A 42 -10.64 1.22 21.92
C SER A 42 -10.13 0.59 23.22
N GLY A 43 -11.05 0.08 24.04
CA GLY A 43 -10.73 -0.64 25.27
C GLY A 43 -10.31 0.22 26.47
N THR A 44 -10.06 1.53 26.30
CA THR A 44 -9.70 2.46 27.38
C THR A 44 -10.17 3.89 27.09
N THR A 45 -10.03 4.78 28.07
CA THR A 45 -10.15 6.24 27.84
C THR A 45 -8.87 6.72 27.16
N PRO A 46 -8.95 7.54 26.08
CA PRO A 46 -7.78 8.11 25.44
C PRO A 46 -6.91 8.89 26.44
N PRO A 47 -5.58 8.71 26.42
CA PRO A 47 -4.69 9.60 27.15
C PRO A 47 -4.92 11.05 26.71
N SER A 48 -5.04 11.98 27.66
CA SER A 48 -5.34 13.39 27.38
C SER A 48 -4.25 14.09 26.56
N ASN A 49 -3.05 13.53 26.51
CA ASN A 49 -1.88 14.06 25.82
C ASN A 49 -1.69 13.52 24.39
N LEU A 50 -2.70 12.84 23.81
CA LEU A 50 -2.63 12.44 22.40
C LEU A 50 -3.27 13.47 21.47
N PRO A 51 -2.69 13.69 20.29
CA PRO A 51 -3.35 14.42 19.22
C PRO A 51 -4.69 13.77 18.83
N GLN A 52 -5.76 14.56 18.72
CA GLN A 52 -7.04 14.12 18.16
C GLN A 52 -6.90 13.85 16.66
N TRP A 53 -6.10 14.65 15.97
CA TRP A 53 -5.73 14.42 14.59
C TRP A 53 -4.31 14.88 14.31
N VAL A 54 -3.72 14.27 13.28
CA VAL A 54 -2.40 14.61 12.76
C VAL A 54 -2.52 14.84 11.26
N LYS A 55 -1.97 15.94 10.75
CA LYS A 55 -1.83 16.21 9.32
C LYS A 55 -0.37 16.18 8.95
N ALA A 56 -0.02 15.38 7.94
CA ALA A 56 1.30 15.36 7.33
C ALA A 56 1.24 16.04 5.97
N GLU A 57 2.10 17.00 5.71
CA GLU A 57 2.21 17.71 4.45
C GLU A 57 3.63 17.63 3.91
N CYS A 58 3.81 17.04 2.73
CA CYS A 58 5.11 16.94 2.08
C CYS A 58 5.57 18.32 1.60
N THR A 59 6.61 18.84 2.22
CA THR A 59 7.17 20.17 1.90
C THR A 59 8.33 20.10 0.92
N SER A 60 9.00 18.96 0.79
CA SER A 60 10.06 18.75 -0.20
C SER A 60 10.35 17.27 -0.46
N VAL A 61 10.79 16.98 -1.69
CA VAL A 61 11.34 15.68 -2.10
C VAL A 61 12.67 15.95 -2.82
N ALA A 62 13.76 15.36 -2.32
CA ALA A 62 15.09 15.50 -2.88
C ALA A 62 15.78 14.13 -2.94
N GLY A 63 15.77 13.50 -4.13
CA GLY A 63 16.15 12.09 -4.25
C GLY A 63 15.18 11.22 -3.44
N THR A 64 15.72 10.43 -2.51
CA THR A 64 14.93 9.59 -1.59
C THR A 64 14.58 10.29 -0.27
N ASN A 65 15.11 11.50 -0.04
CA ASN A 65 14.78 12.28 1.15
C ASN A 65 13.46 13.02 0.97
N VAL A 66 12.53 12.77 1.88
CA VAL A 66 11.22 13.42 1.93
C VAL A 66 11.09 14.18 3.24
N THR A 67 10.67 15.44 3.16
CA THR A 67 10.37 16.26 4.33
C THR A 67 8.87 16.48 4.45
N PHE A 68 8.34 16.25 5.64
CA PHE A 68 6.96 16.51 6.02
C PHE A 68 6.90 17.59 7.10
N ARG A 69 5.96 18.50 6.96
CA ARG A 69 5.44 19.30 8.08
C ARG A 69 4.30 18.52 8.72
N MET A 70 4.46 18.22 9.99
CA MET A 70 3.47 17.56 10.83
C MET A 70 2.73 18.60 11.63
N THR A 71 1.40 18.64 11.53
CA THR A 71 0.53 19.47 12.38
C THR A 71 -0.32 18.54 13.23
N MET A 72 -0.18 18.66 14.54
CA MET A 72 -0.89 17.86 15.54
C MET A 72 -1.87 18.76 16.26
N HIS A 73 -3.13 18.35 16.34
CA HIS A 73 -4.14 19.05 17.10
C HIS A 73 -4.48 18.28 18.35
N MET A 74 -4.21 18.88 19.49
CA MET A 74 -4.31 18.26 20.80
C MET A 74 -5.72 18.33 21.35
N SER A 75 -6.02 17.48 22.34
CA SER A 75 -7.36 17.44 22.96
C SER A 75 -7.72 18.72 23.73
N ASP A 76 -6.73 19.50 24.16
CA ASP A 76 -6.88 20.80 24.81
C ASP A 76 -7.04 21.97 23.80
N GLY A 77 -7.06 21.67 22.50
CA GLY A 77 -7.17 22.63 21.41
C GLY A 77 -5.85 23.26 20.98
N ALA A 78 -4.72 22.93 21.63
CA ALA A 78 -3.40 23.39 21.20
C ALA A 78 -3.01 22.75 19.85
N GLU A 79 -2.24 23.51 19.06
CA GLU A 79 -1.59 22.97 17.86
C GLU A 79 -0.09 22.88 18.07
N HIS A 80 0.47 21.73 17.70
CA HIS A 80 1.92 21.51 17.66
C HIS A 80 2.35 21.26 16.23
N VAL A 81 3.47 21.86 15.84
CA VAL A 81 4.03 21.71 14.50
C VAL A 81 5.47 21.21 14.60
N GLU A 82 5.76 20.17 13.84
CA GLU A 82 7.09 19.59 13.73
C GLU A 82 7.48 19.39 12.27
N THR A 83 8.78 19.30 12.01
CA THR A 83 9.31 18.96 10.70
C THR A 83 10.03 17.63 10.78
N TRP A 84 9.55 16.67 10.00
CA TRP A 84 10.14 15.34 9.89
C TRP A 84 10.78 15.16 8.53
N THR A 85 11.98 14.60 8.49
CA THR A 85 12.69 14.21 7.28
C THR A 85 12.98 12.73 7.36
N ILE A 86 12.69 12.00 6.28
CA ILE A 86 12.91 10.57 6.15
C ILE A 86 13.60 10.31 4.81
N ASP A 87 14.68 9.55 4.83
CA ASP A 87 15.23 8.89 3.65
C ASP A 87 14.44 7.59 3.40
N VAL A 88 13.63 7.59 2.35
CA VAL A 88 12.76 6.46 1.98
C VAL A 88 13.55 5.19 1.67
N ALA A 89 14.80 5.31 1.20
CA ALA A 89 15.63 4.16 0.86
C ALA A 89 16.19 3.44 2.10
N THR A 90 16.54 4.20 3.12
CA THR A 90 17.25 3.68 4.29
C THR A 90 16.37 3.62 5.55
N GLY A 91 15.19 4.25 5.52
CA GLY A 91 14.36 4.44 6.70
C GLY A 91 14.97 5.40 7.73
N SER A 92 16.09 6.07 7.42
CA SER A 92 16.76 6.97 8.36
C SER A 92 16.09 8.34 8.39
N GLY A 93 16.07 8.99 9.55
CA GLY A 93 15.40 10.28 9.68
C GLY A 93 15.19 10.71 11.13
N ASN A 94 14.38 11.74 11.32
CA ASN A 94 13.96 12.21 12.64
C ASN A 94 12.46 12.04 12.91
N ALA A 95 11.75 11.27 12.07
CA ALA A 95 10.33 11.01 12.27
C ALA A 95 10.10 10.04 13.44
N PHE A 96 9.01 10.25 14.18
CA PHE A 96 8.62 9.35 15.27
C PHE A 96 8.09 8.00 14.79
N PHE A 97 7.58 7.93 13.56
CA PHE A 97 7.16 6.69 12.92
C PHE A 97 7.44 6.74 11.41
N GLN A 98 7.46 5.56 10.79
CA GLN A 98 7.71 5.43 9.36
C GLN A 98 6.48 5.87 8.55
N ILE A 99 6.34 7.18 8.26
CA ILE A 99 5.18 7.72 7.54
C ILE A 99 5.19 7.42 6.03
N VAL A 100 6.35 7.12 5.45
CA VAL A 100 6.50 6.83 4.02
C VAL A 100 7.49 5.70 3.81
N ILE A 101 7.20 4.80 2.88
CA ILE A 101 8.08 3.70 2.45
C ILE A 101 8.27 3.78 0.93
N PRO A 102 9.15 2.96 0.33
CA PRO A 102 9.25 2.90 -1.13
C PRO A 102 7.89 2.64 -1.77
N ALA A 103 7.58 3.39 -2.83
CA ALA A 103 6.40 3.17 -3.63
C ALA A 103 6.47 1.80 -4.31
N ASN A 104 5.30 1.18 -4.49
CA ASN A 104 5.13 -0.15 -5.06
C ASN A 104 5.80 -1.29 -4.27
N SER A 105 6.13 -1.06 -2.99
CA SER A 105 6.50 -2.13 -2.08
C SER A 105 5.42 -3.23 -2.04
N LYS A 106 5.83 -4.46 -1.79
CA LYS A 106 5.01 -5.66 -1.92
C LYS A 106 5.32 -6.68 -0.82
N THR A 107 4.49 -7.71 -0.73
CA THR A 107 4.74 -8.83 0.19
C THR A 107 6.13 -9.43 -0.02
N GLY A 108 6.84 -9.64 1.09
CA GLY A 108 8.21 -10.14 1.12
C GLY A 108 9.29 -9.07 1.15
N ASP A 109 8.97 -7.81 0.82
CA ASP A 109 9.93 -6.72 0.95
C ASP A 109 10.18 -6.42 2.44
N THR A 110 11.43 -6.07 2.76
CA THR A 110 11.83 -5.62 4.11
C THR A 110 11.99 -4.11 4.12
N ILE A 111 11.28 -3.44 5.02
CA ILE A 111 11.31 -2.01 5.25
C ILE A 111 12.15 -1.71 6.49
N GLN A 112 13.11 -0.80 6.37
CA GLN A 112 13.78 -0.21 7.54
C GLN A 112 12.86 0.87 8.13
N LEU A 113 12.57 0.74 9.42
CA LEU A 113 11.76 1.66 10.20
C LEU A 113 12.67 2.64 10.93
N VAL A 114 12.28 3.92 10.96
CA VAL A 114 13.05 4.99 11.63
C VAL A 114 13.44 4.64 13.08
N THR A 115 12.54 4.00 13.83
CA THR A 115 12.70 3.77 15.27
C THR A 115 12.79 2.29 15.67
N ASN A 116 12.34 1.36 14.82
CA ASN A 116 12.03 -0.01 15.24
C ASN A 116 12.76 -1.08 14.39
N GLY A 117 13.97 -0.78 13.91
CA GLY A 117 14.76 -1.73 13.11
C GLY A 117 14.12 -2.01 11.76
N SER A 118 13.92 -3.28 11.41
CA SER A 118 13.33 -3.66 10.12
C SER A 118 12.07 -4.49 10.28
N VAL A 119 11.11 -4.31 9.37
CA VAL A 119 9.88 -5.12 9.31
C VAL A 119 9.67 -5.68 7.91
N THR A 120 9.15 -6.91 7.81
CA THR A 120 8.79 -7.52 6.53
C THR A 120 7.31 -7.31 6.25
N ILE A 121 6.99 -6.94 5.02
CA ILE A 121 5.61 -6.87 4.55
C ILE A 121 5.06 -8.28 4.38
N THR A 122 3.96 -8.59 5.07
CA THR A 122 3.38 -9.94 5.06
C THR A 122 2.17 -10.06 4.15
N GLU A 123 1.46 -8.96 3.90
CA GLU A 123 0.18 -9.00 3.17
C GLU A 123 -0.04 -7.77 2.29
N GLU A 124 -0.87 -7.96 1.26
CA GLU A 124 -1.43 -6.91 0.43
C GLU A 124 -2.95 -7.03 0.44
N VAL A 125 -3.64 -5.95 0.83
CA VAL A 125 -5.09 -5.97 1.01
C VAL A 125 -5.68 -4.70 0.44
N THR A 126 -6.87 -4.81 -0.16
CA THR A 126 -7.62 -3.63 -0.63
C THR A 126 -8.60 -3.18 0.45
N GLY A 127 -8.56 -1.88 0.77
CA GLY A 127 -9.44 -1.24 1.74
C GLY A 127 -9.87 0.15 1.28
N THR A 128 -10.75 0.79 2.05
CA THR A 128 -11.20 2.16 1.77
C THR A 128 -10.52 3.15 2.71
N TYR A 129 -9.87 4.16 2.14
CA TYR A 129 -9.20 5.25 2.87
C TYR A 129 -9.50 6.58 2.17
N ALA A 130 -9.83 7.61 2.96
CA ALA A 130 -10.19 8.93 2.46
C ALA A 130 -11.15 8.91 1.24
N GLY A 131 -12.17 8.04 1.29
CA GLY A 131 -13.21 7.92 0.27
C GLY A 131 -12.82 7.17 -1.02
N ALA A 132 -11.61 6.61 -1.12
CA ALA A 132 -11.17 5.84 -2.28
C ALA A 132 -10.78 4.39 -1.91
N SER A 133 -10.97 3.46 -2.85
CA SER A 133 -10.43 2.10 -2.76
C SER A 133 -8.93 2.14 -3.02
N ARG A 134 -8.14 1.62 -2.07
CA ARG A 134 -6.68 1.61 -2.11
C ARG A 134 -6.17 0.22 -1.73
N THR A 135 -5.18 -0.28 -2.46
CA THR A 135 -4.41 -1.45 -2.03
C THR A 135 -3.31 -0.97 -1.08
N TYR A 136 -3.27 -1.56 0.10
CA TYR A 136 -2.24 -1.29 1.10
C TYR A 136 -1.40 -2.53 1.34
N VAL A 137 -0.15 -2.29 1.75
CA VAL A 137 0.76 -3.31 2.26
C VAL A 137 0.75 -3.29 3.78
N TYR A 138 0.77 -4.47 4.40
CA TYR A 138 0.67 -4.64 5.85
C TYR A 138 1.96 -5.21 6.43
N ALA A 139 2.36 -4.65 7.57
CA ALA A 139 3.43 -5.19 8.38
C ALA A 139 3.10 -5.04 9.87
N SER A 140 3.64 -5.94 10.70
CA SER A 140 3.48 -5.87 12.15
C SER A 140 4.77 -6.18 12.87
N LEU A 141 4.99 -5.50 13.99
CA LEU A 141 6.13 -5.69 14.87
C LEU A 141 5.63 -5.94 16.29
N ALA A 142 6.08 -7.04 16.89
CA ALA A 142 5.82 -7.31 18.30
C ALA A 142 6.90 -6.66 19.15
N GLY A 143 6.50 -5.77 20.07
CA GLY A 143 7.30 -5.34 21.21
C GLY A 143 7.13 -6.29 22.40
N GLU A 144 7.71 -5.92 23.55
CA GLU A 144 7.65 -6.77 24.76
C GLU A 144 6.23 -6.92 25.32
N SER A 145 5.42 -5.85 25.25
CA SER A 145 4.02 -5.84 25.72
C SER A 145 3.04 -5.22 24.73
N GLU A 146 3.55 -4.76 23.59
CA GLU A 146 2.83 -3.95 22.61
C GLU A 146 2.93 -4.58 21.24
N GLN A 147 1.87 -4.48 20.44
CA GLN A 147 1.88 -4.88 19.04
C GLN A 147 1.66 -3.65 18.16
N TYR A 148 2.65 -3.35 17.32
CA TYR A 148 2.58 -2.30 16.33
C TYR A 148 2.12 -2.88 15.00
N THR A 149 1.17 -2.22 14.36
CA THR A 149 0.78 -2.55 12.98
C THR A 149 0.86 -1.32 12.09
N TYR A 150 1.26 -1.55 10.86
CA TYR A 150 1.43 -0.53 9.85
C TYR A 150 0.70 -0.95 8.59
N ARG A 151 0.02 0.00 7.97
CA ARG A 151 -0.58 -0.13 6.65
C ARG A 151 -0.12 1.05 5.81
N TRP A 152 0.64 0.79 4.76
CA TRP A 152 1.05 1.82 3.79
C TRP A 152 0.31 1.61 2.48
N ASP A 153 -0.07 2.71 1.82
CA ASP A 153 -0.62 2.67 0.48
C ASP A 153 0.42 2.10 -0.48
N LYS A 154 0.08 1.03 -1.20
CA LYS A 154 1.03 0.35 -2.07
C LYS A 154 1.55 1.25 -3.18
N GLN A 155 0.68 2.05 -3.80
CA GLN A 155 1.04 2.85 -4.97
C GLN A 155 1.97 4.01 -4.60
N THR A 156 1.74 4.67 -3.47
CA THR A 156 2.43 5.91 -3.09
C THR A 156 3.46 5.71 -1.98
N GLY A 157 3.35 4.63 -1.20
CA GLY A 157 4.15 4.35 -0.03
C GLY A 157 3.75 5.16 1.21
N ILE A 158 2.76 6.05 1.14
CA ILE A 158 2.32 6.85 2.30
C ILE A 158 1.58 5.98 3.31
N LEU A 159 1.79 6.21 4.60
CA LEU A 159 1.08 5.55 5.68
C LEU A 159 -0.42 5.83 5.57
N LEU A 160 -1.23 4.80 5.76
CA LEU A 160 -2.69 4.86 5.78
C LEU A 160 -3.22 4.62 7.19
N GLU A 161 -2.57 3.73 7.93
CA GLU A 161 -2.94 3.42 9.31
C GLU A 161 -1.72 2.95 10.09
N ILE A 162 -1.58 3.46 11.31
CA ILE A 162 -0.69 2.89 12.33
C ILE A 162 -1.50 2.62 13.57
N SER A 163 -1.28 1.48 14.21
CA SER A 163 -1.89 1.19 15.50
C SER A 163 -0.92 0.51 16.44
N VAL A 164 -1.15 0.74 17.73
CA VAL A 164 -0.51 0.04 18.83
C VAL A 164 -1.59 -0.59 19.69
N THR A 165 -1.40 -1.87 20.03
CA THR A 165 -2.28 -2.63 20.90
C THR A 165 -1.51 -3.10 22.11
N GLN A 166 -2.06 -2.90 23.31
CA GLN A 166 -1.51 -3.37 24.59
C GLN A 166 -2.64 -3.99 25.40
N GLY A 167 -2.62 -5.31 25.56
CA GLY A 167 -3.72 -6.04 26.19
C GLY A 167 -5.04 -5.84 25.41
N SER A 168 -6.08 -5.35 26.10
CA SER A 168 -7.37 -5.02 25.48
C SER A 168 -7.46 -3.59 24.93
N ALA A 169 -6.45 -2.76 25.16
CA ALA A 169 -6.42 -1.37 24.75
C ALA A 169 -5.77 -1.23 23.36
N SER A 170 -6.32 -0.36 22.52
CA SER A 170 -5.65 0.02 21.28
C SER A 170 -5.82 1.49 20.94
N ILE A 171 -4.77 2.03 20.32
CA ILE A 171 -4.74 3.38 19.74
C ILE A 171 -4.38 3.22 18.27
N ALA A 172 -5.11 3.89 17.39
CA ALA A 172 -4.82 3.92 15.97
C ALA A 172 -4.93 5.35 15.42
N TYR A 173 -4.07 5.67 14.46
CA TYR A 173 -4.24 6.83 13.59
C TYR A 173 -4.57 6.34 12.19
N ARG A 174 -5.74 6.73 11.68
CA ARG A 174 -6.23 6.27 10.38
C ARG A 174 -6.46 7.44 9.43
N ALA A 175 -5.96 7.32 8.22
CA ALA A 175 -6.12 8.31 7.16
C ALA A 175 -7.59 8.50 6.81
N ASN A 176 -8.08 9.74 6.95
CA ASN A 176 -9.47 10.08 6.70
C ASN A 176 -9.65 11.13 5.60
N ASN A 177 -8.62 11.92 5.28
CA ASN A 177 -8.67 12.95 4.24
C ASN A 177 -7.30 13.18 3.61
N THR A 178 -7.25 13.51 2.32
CA THR A 178 -6.00 13.70 1.58
C THR A 178 -6.24 14.39 0.22
N ASN A 179 -5.19 14.96 -0.36
CA ASN A 179 -5.17 15.38 -1.77
C ASN A 179 -4.33 14.46 -2.68
N ILE A 180 -3.70 13.42 -2.13
CA ILE A 180 -2.79 12.53 -2.88
C ILE A 180 -3.56 11.74 -3.95
N TRP A 181 -4.79 11.34 -3.61
CA TRP A 181 -5.77 10.77 -4.53
C TRP A 181 -7.10 11.52 -4.40
N GLN A 182 -7.99 11.31 -5.36
CA GLN A 182 -9.35 11.81 -5.32
C GLN A 182 -10.31 10.64 -5.11
N PRO A 183 -11.35 10.80 -4.28
CA PRO A 183 -12.48 9.88 -4.29
C PRO A 183 -13.07 9.80 -5.70
N PRO A 184 -13.64 8.66 -6.12
CA PRO A 184 -14.38 8.59 -7.36
C PRO A 184 -15.47 9.67 -7.38
N SER A 185 -15.50 10.49 -8.44
CA SER A 185 -16.53 11.53 -8.61
C SER A 185 -17.94 10.96 -8.81
N ASN A 186 -18.05 9.65 -9.05
CA ASN A 186 -19.31 8.92 -9.20
C ASN A 186 -19.21 7.54 -8.52
N PRO A 187 -20.03 7.21 -7.51
CA PRO A 187 -19.96 5.91 -6.83
C PRO A 187 -20.23 4.70 -7.74
N LEU A 188 -20.80 4.92 -8.93
CA LEU A 188 -21.04 3.88 -9.95
C LEU A 188 -19.78 3.48 -10.73
N SER A 189 -18.69 4.25 -10.71
CA SER A 189 -17.47 3.91 -11.46
C SER A 189 -16.58 2.87 -10.77
N ASN A 190 -16.89 2.51 -9.51
CA ASN A 190 -16.18 1.48 -8.73
C ASN A 190 -16.89 0.12 -8.75
N MET A 191 -17.91 -0.07 -9.58
CA MET A 191 -18.39 -1.42 -9.88
C MET A 191 -17.20 -2.22 -10.45
N PRO A 192 -16.92 -3.44 -9.95
CA PRO A 192 -15.86 -4.26 -10.53
C PRO A 192 -16.16 -4.40 -12.01
N SER A 193 -15.31 -3.83 -12.86
CA SER A 193 -15.38 -4.10 -14.30
C SER A 193 -15.22 -5.60 -14.43
N LEU A 194 -16.26 -6.30 -14.90
CA LEU A 194 -16.13 -7.71 -15.25
C LEU A 194 -14.91 -7.81 -16.15
N SER A 195 -13.91 -8.58 -15.72
CA SER A 195 -12.72 -8.78 -16.55
C SER A 195 -13.17 -9.34 -17.91
N ILE A 196 -12.45 -9.02 -18.98
CA ILE A 196 -12.77 -9.55 -20.31
C ILE A 196 -12.85 -11.10 -20.29
N GLU A 197 -12.11 -11.74 -19.39
CA GLU A 197 -12.17 -13.18 -19.10
C GLU A 197 -13.50 -13.64 -18.48
N MET A 198 -14.09 -12.86 -17.58
CA MET A 198 -15.42 -13.15 -17.02
C MET A 198 -16.53 -12.95 -18.06
N LEU A 199 -16.41 -11.94 -18.91
CA LEU A 199 -17.32 -11.72 -20.04
C LEU A 199 -17.25 -12.87 -21.06
N SER A 200 -16.04 -13.35 -21.37
CA SER A 200 -15.87 -14.49 -22.30
C SER A 200 -16.46 -15.79 -21.73
N LEU A 201 -16.33 -16.03 -20.42
CA LEU A 201 -16.93 -17.20 -19.75
C LEU A 201 -18.47 -17.16 -19.78
N ILE A 202 -19.08 -15.99 -19.57
CA ILE A 202 -20.55 -15.81 -19.62
C ILE A 202 -21.07 -16.04 -21.05
N THR A 203 -20.41 -15.49 -22.07
CA THR A 203 -20.82 -15.71 -23.47
C THR A 203 -20.69 -17.18 -23.90
N SER A 204 -19.63 -17.87 -23.46
CA SER A 204 -19.41 -19.30 -23.74
C SER A 204 -20.49 -20.20 -23.13
N THR A 205 -20.84 -19.97 -21.87
CA THR A 205 -21.91 -20.74 -21.18
C THR A 205 -23.28 -20.52 -21.81
N MET A 206 -23.61 -19.29 -22.19
CA MET A 206 -24.85 -18.97 -22.91
C MET A 206 -24.93 -19.69 -24.27
N ALA A 207 -23.83 -19.73 -25.03
CA ALA A 207 -23.76 -20.43 -26.31
C ALA A 207 -23.94 -21.96 -26.15
N ALA A 208 -23.31 -22.57 -25.15
CA ALA A 208 -23.44 -23.99 -24.86
C ALA A 208 -24.89 -24.38 -24.50
N ILE A 209 -25.58 -23.56 -23.69
CA ILE A 209 -26.98 -23.78 -23.34
C ILE A 209 -27.86 -23.72 -24.58
N ALA A 210 -27.68 -22.71 -25.45
CA ALA A 210 -28.47 -22.58 -26.68
C ALA A 210 -28.29 -23.77 -27.64
N ILE A 211 -27.07 -24.31 -27.75
CA ILE A 211 -26.79 -25.50 -28.56
C ILE A 211 -27.51 -26.73 -28.00
N VAL A 212 -27.43 -26.95 -26.68
CA VAL A 212 -28.10 -28.08 -26.01
C VAL A 212 -29.61 -27.97 -26.14
N SER A 213 -30.20 -26.80 -25.92
CA SER A 213 -31.64 -26.56 -26.09
C SER A 213 -32.08 -26.87 -27.53
N SER A 214 -31.31 -26.43 -28.53
CA SER A 214 -31.62 -26.68 -29.94
C SER A 214 -31.55 -28.18 -30.30
N ALA A 215 -30.55 -28.90 -29.79
CA ALA A 215 -30.40 -30.34 -30.01
C ALA A 215 -31.53 -31.16 -29.34
N VAL A 216 -31.97 -30.76 -28.14
CA VAL A 216 -33.11 -31.38 -27.45
C VAL A 216 -34.40 -31.16 -28.23
N ILE A 217 -34.67 -29.93 -28.70
CA ILE A 217 -35.86 -29.63 -29.51
C ILE A 217 -35.85 -30.45 -30.82
N TYR A 218 -34.71 -30.52 -31.50
CA TYR A 218 -34.58 -31.28 -32.75
C TYR A 218 -34.79 -32.80 -32.53
N THR A 219 -34.24 -33.37 -31.46
CA THR A 219 -34.39 -34.80 -31.15
C THR A 219 -35.82 -35.15 -30.71
N GLN A 220 -36.52 -34.25 -30.02
CA GLN A 220 -37.94 -34.41 -29.72
C GLN A 220 -38.81 -34.37 -30.98
N HIS A 221 -38.54 -33.45 -31.91
CA HIS A 221 -39.30 -33.36 -33.17
C HIS A 221 -39.09 -34.58 -34.09
N LYS A 222 -37.88 -35.17 -34.13
CA LYS A 222 -37.60 -36.37 -34.95
C LYS A 222 -38.25 -37.65 -34.41
N ARG A 223 -38.65 -37.68 -33.14
CA ARG A 223 -39.27 -38.85 -32.48
C ARG A 223 -40.81 -38.83 -32.51
N SER A 224 -41.43 -37.74 -32.97
CA SER A 224 -42.86 -37.64 -33.28
C SER A 224 -43.11 -37.91 -34.76
#